data_AF-A0A0V0HWK0-F1
#
_entry.id   AF-A0A0V0HWK0-F1
#
_cell.length_a   1.000
_cell.length_b   1.000
_cell.length_c   1.000
_cell.angle_alpha   90.00
_cell.angle_beta   90.00
_cell.angle_gamma   90.00
#
_symmetry.space_group_name_H-M   'P 1'
#
loop_
_entity.id
_entity.type
_entity.pdbx_description
1 polymer ?
#
loop_
_entity_poly.entity_id
_entity_poly.type
_entity_poly.pdbx_seq_one_letter_code
_entity_poly.pdbx_strand_id
1 'polypeptide(L)'
;MTKDGVAFCLPSVDLISTTTASGPFMSRATKVEALQSSMGIFSFDFTWEEIQSLKPQMFSEFNGELARDPARKNMGKFVTLSDFLEFAKGKAVPGVLINIENAAFLAANKDLDIVGAVMIALSNATLDKQSIQKVLIMSGESSVLDKFKDIPTYQKVLHIKKKVEFVTNETALEIKKHADAVFLHKHSLYTQFRGEGFTLNLTNLIECMHRANISVYAGTVVNEFQDIYMDFNSDPYTLIHNLIYYGADGIITQYPSTANAYTRNLCTGNQESYRIPDINPGDVITYALDPKEVEEYKPPPPEYLETKDFVTPPLPPVAAIAKKNDHGGSASNSIFSLL
;
A
#
# COMPACT_ATOMS: atom_id res chain seq x y z
N MET A 1 7.12 -12.70 -1.06
CA MET A 1 7.13 -14.18 -1.19
C MET A 1 8.49 -14.70 -0.79
N THR A 2 8.57 -15.90 -0.22
CA THR A 2 9.82 -16.59 0.11
C THR A 2 10.37 -17.40 -1.06
N LYS A 3 11.63 -17.84 -0.95
CA LYS A 3 12.33 -18.67 -1.94
C LYS A 3 11.59 -19.97 -2.27
N ASP A 4 10.91 -20.53 -1.30
CA ASP A 4 10.11 -21.77 -1.38
C ASP A 4 8.62 -21.51 -1.70
N GLY A 5 8.28 -20.30 -2.16
CA GLY A 5 6.96 -19.99 -2.73
C GLY A 5 5.88 -19.61 -1.71
N VAL A 6 6.23 -19.33 -0.45
CA VAL A 6 5.24 -18.91 0.56
C VAL A 6 4.94 -17.42 0.41
N ALA A 7 3.68 -17.09 0.12
CA ALA A 7 3.17 -15.72 0.16
C ALA A 7 2.83 -15.34 1.61
N PHE A 8 3.37 -14.22 2.09
CA PHE A 8 3.18 -13.73 3.46
C PHE A 8 3.11 -12.20 3.49
N CYS A 9 2.52 -11.68 4.55
CA CYS A 9 2.28 -10.24 4.70
C CYS A 9 3.54 -9.53 5.21
N LEU A 10 4.09 -8.64 4.39
CA LEU A 10 5.17 -7.72 4.75
C LEU A 10 5.07 -6.48 3.86
N PRO A 11 5.38 -5.26 4.34
CA PRO A 11 5.23 -4.03 3.54
C PRO A 11 6.34 -3.84 2.49
N SER A 12 7.41 -4.63 2.54
CA SER A 12 8.51 -4.60 1.58
C SER A 12 9.08 -6.00 1.36
N VAL A 13 9.72 -6.23 0.21
CA VAL A 13 10.53 -7.42 -0.04
C VAL A 13 11.91 -7.33 0.61
N ASP A 14 12.40 -6.13 0.91
CA ASP A 14 13.61 -5.95 1.72
C ASP A 14 13.25 -6.07 3.22
N LEU A 15 13.91 -7.02 3.88
CA LEU A 15 13.70 -7.39 5.26
C LEU A 15 14.42 -6.47 6.25
N ILE A 16 15.36 -5.62 5.80
CA ILE A 16 16.25 -4.85 6.69
C ILE A 16 15.48 -3.94 7.64
N SER A 17 14.54 -3.14 7.13
CA SER A 17 13.82 -2.16 7.96
C SER A 17 12.69 -2.79 8.79
N THR A 18 12.15 -3.92 8.34
CA THR A 18 10.89 -4.49 8.85
C THR A 18 11.08 -5.73 9.69
N THR A 19 12.32 -6.21 9.85
CA THR A 19 12.64 -7.43 10.60
C THR A 19 14.01 -7.34 11.28
N THR A 20 14.39 -8.36 12.02
CA THR A 20 15.73 -8.51 12.60
C THR A 20 16.77 -9.11 11.65
N ALA A 21 16.52 -9.17 10.33
CA ALA A 21 17.38 -9.84 9.35
C ALA A 21 18.83 -9.32 9.31
N SER A 22 19.06 -8.04 9.62
CA SER A 22 20.39 -7.43 9.64
C SER A 22 21.33 -7.99 10.72
N GLY A 23 20.84 -8.78 11.66
CA GLY A 23 21.72 -9.55 12.55
C GLY A 23 22.27 -10.81 11.86
N PRO A 24 21.42 -11.83 11.66
CA PRO A 24 21.87 -13.14 11.20
C PRO A 24 22.20 -13.21 9.70
N PHE A 25 21.69 -12.30 8.86
CA PHE A 25 21.67 -12.48 7.40
C PHE A 25 22.39 -11.39 6.59
N MET A 26 23.16 -10.48 7.22
CA MET A 26 23.89 -9.43 6.48
C MET A 26 24.89 -9.97 5.46
N SER A 27 25.47 -11.14 5.69
CA SER A 27 26.38 -11.79 4.72
C SER A 27 25.69 -12.21 3.42
N ARG A 28 24.35 -12.25 3.41
CA ARG A 28 23.51 -12.54 2.23
C ARG A 28 22.88 -11.28 1.63
N ALA A 29 23.25 -10.10 2.11
CA ALA A 29 22.80 -8.86 1.50
C ALA A 29 23.31 -8.76 0.06
N THR A 30 22.45 -8.33 -0.85
CA THR A 30 22.76 -8.24 -2.28
C THR A 30 22.19 -6.96 -2.87
N LYS A 31 22.73 -6.51 -4.00
CA LYS A 31 22.21 -5.36 -4.74
C LYS A 31 21.27 -5.87 -5.83
N VAL A 32 20.02 -5.42 -5.80
CA VAL A 32 19.03 -5.72 -6.85
C VAL A 32 18.55 -4.40 -7.44
N GLU A 33 19.21 -3.97 -8.52
CA GLU A 33 19.02 -2.64 -9.11
C GLU A 33 17.59 -2.38 -9.60
N ALA A 34 16.88 -3.45 -9.98
CA ALA A 34 15.48 -3.37 -10.38
C ALA A 34 14.53 -3.00 -9.22
N LEU A 35 14.97 -3.16 -7.96
CA LEU A 35 14.16 -2.92 -6.77
C LEU A 35 14.63 -1.69 -5.99
N GLN A 36 15.93 -1.55 -5.79
CA GLN A 36 16.52 -0.43 -5.03
C GLN A 36 18.00 -0.23 -5.34
N SER A 37 18.52 0.96 -4.99
CA SER A 37 19.92 1.33 -5.21
C SER A 37 20.88 0.78 -4.14
N SER A 38 20.38 0.54 -2.93
CA SER A 38 21.15 0.02 -1.78
C SER A 38 21.21 -1.51 -1.75
N MET A 39 22.19 -2.04 -1.02
CA MET A 39 22.20 -3.47 -0.65
C MET A 39 20.97 -3.76 0.22
N GLY A 40 20.28 -4.87 -0.05
CA GLY A 40 19.11 -5.32 0.68
C GLY A 40 19.20 -6.78 1.10
N ILE A 41 18.39 -7.18 2.06
CA ILE A 41 18.19 -8.60 2.40
C ILE A 41 16.79 -8.97 1.94
N PHE A 42 16.67 -9.71 0.84
CA PHE A 42 15.38 -9.86 0.17
C PHE A 42 14.66 -11.15 0.54
N SER A 43 13.35 -11.07 0.82
CA SER A 43 12.52 -12.20 1.26
C SER A 43 12.58 -13.42 0.33
N PHE A 44 12.69 -13.18 -0.98
CA PHE A 44 12.71 -14.22 -2.01
C PHE A 44 14.03 -15.02 -2.06
N ASP A 45 15.04 -14.63 -1.29
CA ASP A 45 16.30 -15.38 -1.16
C ASP A 45 16.30 -16.32 0.05
N PHE A 46 15.26 -16.33 0.87
CA PHE A 46 15.14 -17.11 2.11
C PHE A 46 13.93 -18.04 2.10
N THR A 47 14.04 -19.22 2.72
CA THR A 47 12.90 -20.13 2.91
C THR A 47 11.94 -19.59 3.96
N TRP A 48 10.71 -20.11 4.01
CA TRP A 48 9.76 -19.72 5.05
C TRP A 48 10.27 -20.03 6.47
N GLU A 49 10.96 -21.16 6.66
CA GLU A 49 11.59 -21.51 7.93
C GLU A 49 12.65 -20.48 8.35
N GLU A 50 13.49 -20.03 7.42
CA GLU A 50 14.46 -18.96 7.68
C GLU A 50 13.77 -17.65 8.06
N ILE A 51 12.68 -17.28 7.36
CA ILE A 51 11.88 -16.09 7.71
C ILE A 51 11.28 -16.23 9.11
N GLN A 52 10.76 -17.40 9.48
CA GLN A 52 10.18 -17.65 10.80
C GLN A 52 11.21 -17.59 11.95
N SER A 53 12.50 -17.74 11.65
CA SER A 53 13.57 -17.54 12.63
C SER A 53 13.80 -16.07 13.01
N LEU A 54 13.32 -15.14 12.18
CA LEU A 54 13.40 -13.70 12.41
C LEU A 54 12.26 -13.21 13.33
N LYS A 55 12.39 -11.96 13.79
CA LYS A 55 11.28 -11.23 14.40
C LYS A 55 10.85 -10.08 13.49
N PRO A 56 9.55 -9.77 13.39
CA PRO A 56 9.11 -8.51 12.81
C PRO A 56 9.71 -7.36 13.63
N GLN A 57 9.95 -6.23 12.99
CA GLN A 57 10.49 -5.03 13.61
C GLN A 57 9.65 -3.84 13.17
N MET A 58 9.16 -3.09 14.14
CA MET A 58 8.53 -1.79 13.91
C MET A 58 9.58 -0.76 13.56
N PHE A 59 9.42 -0.08 12.43
CA PHE A 59 10.25 1.03 12.02
C PHE A 59 9.46 2.35 12.07
N SER A 60 10.18 3.46 12.18
CA SER A 60 9.65 4.81 11.97
C SER A 60 10.15 5.33 10.62
N GLU A 61 9.28 6.00 9.87
CA GLU A 61 9.65 6.63 8.60
C GLU A 61 10.36 7.99 8.80
N PHE A 62 10.27 8.57 10.00
CA PHE A 62 10.64 9.98 10.23
C PHE A 62 11.88 10.19 11.12
N ASN A 63 12.12 9.30 12.08
CA ASN A 63 13.13 9.56 13.13
C ASN A 63 14.26 8.50 13.18
N GLY A 64 14.67 7.97 12.04
CA GLY A 64 15.80 7.04 11.94
C GLY A 64 15.65 5.83 12.88
N GLU A 65 16.58 5.70 13.84
CA GLU A 65 16.65 4.55 14.77
C GLU A 65 15.53 4.49 15.83
N LEU A 66 14.69 5.53 15.97
CA LEU A 66 13.63 5.54 16.96
C LEU A 66 12.46 4.63 16.56
N ALA A 67 12.28 3.54 17.31
CA ALA A 67 11.11 2.69 17.16
C ALA A 67 9.83 3.43 17.60
N ARG A 68 8.74 3.32 16.83
CA ARG A 68 7.43 3.92 17.17
C ARG A 68 6.89 3.44 18.53
N ASP A 69 7.24 2.21 18.91
CA ASP A 69 6.93 1.63 20.22
C ASP A 69 8.15 0.82 20.70
N PRO A 70 9.06 1.44 21.47
CA PRO A 70 10.28 0.77 21.92
C PRO A 70 10.02 -0.49 22.74
N ALA A 71 8.93 -0.53 23.52
CA ALA A 71 8.60 -1.66 24.39
C ALA A 71 8.10 -2.86 23.58
N ARG A 72 7.44 -2.61 22.44
CA ARG A 72 6.84 -3.66 21.58
C ARG A 72 7.48 -3.76 20.21
N LYS A 73 8.68 -3.17 20.02
CA LYS A 73 9.34 -3.03 18.72
C LYS A 73 9.45 -4.32 17.90
N ASN A 74 9.60 -5.47 18.56
CA ASN A 74 9.74 -6.78 17.92
C ASN A 74 8.59 -7.75 18.23
N MET A 75 7.45 -7.24 18.71
CA MET A 75 6.27 -8.07 18.98
C MET A 75 5.53 -8.42 17.68
N GLY A 76 4.91 -9.60 17.67
CA GLY A 76 4.14 -10.10 16.55
C GLY A 76 4.74 -11.38 15.97
N LYS A 77 4.11 -11.85 14.89
CA LYS A 77 4.55 -13.00 14.11
C LYS A 77 4.29 -12.73 12.64
N PHE A 78 5.08 -13.33 11.76
CA PHE A 78 4.78 -13.33 10.33
C PHE A 78 3.48 -14.11 10.08
N VAL A 79 2.68 -13.62 9.14
CA VAL A 79 1.37 -14.17 8.81
C VAL A 79 1.39 -14.52 7.32
N THR A 80 1.05 -15.76 6.98
CA THR A 80 0.91 -16.15 5.57
C THR A 80 -0.33 -15.47 4.98
N LEU A 81 -0.41 -15.36 3.66
CA LEU A 81 -1.59 -14.79 3.02
C LEU A 81 -2.86 -15.59 3.38
N SER A 82 -2.77 -16.92 3.41
CA SER A 82 -3.88 -17.79 3.80
C SER A 82 -4.35 -17.53 5.23
N ASP A 83 -3.42 -17.46 6.20
CA ASP A 83 -3.75 -17.19 7.60
C ASP A 83 -4.39 -15.80 7.77
N PHE A 84 -3.92 -14.81 7.00
CA PHE A 84 -4.50 -13.47 7.00
C PHE A 84 -5.95 -13.47 6.49
N LEU A 85 -6.23 -14.19 5.40
CA LEU A 85 -7.58 -14.29 4.84
C LEU A 85 -8.52 -15.05 5.79
N GLU A 86 -8.05 -16.11 6.43
CA GLU A 86 -8.81 -16.83 7.45
C GLU A 86 -9.13 -15.92 8.65
N PHE A 87 -8.12 -15.18 9.14
CA PHE A 87 -8.31 -14.20 10.22
C PHE A 87 -9.34 -13.13 9.84
N ALA A 88 -9.23 -12.55 8.64
CA ALA A 88 -10.15 -11.53 8.15
C ALA A 88 -11.59 -12.03 8.08
N LYS A 89 -11.79 -13.26 7.60
CA LYS A 89 -13.10 -13.94 7.61
C LYS A 89 -13.64 -14.13 9.02
N GLY A 90 -12.82 -14.67 9.93
CA GLY A 90 -13.21 -14.90 11.32
C GLY A 90 -13.58 -13.62 12.07
N LYS A 91 -13.00 -12.48 11.66
CA LYS A 91 -13.34 -11.15 12.18
C LYS A 91 -14.49 -10.44 11.47
N ALA A 92 -15.05 -11.05 10.42
CA ALA A 92 -16.14 -10.49 9.62
C ALA A 92 -15.86 -9.04 9.17
N VAL A 93 -14.62 -8.74 8.77
CA VAL A 93 -14.27 -7.42 8.25
C VAL A 93 -15.04 -7.14 6.94
N PRO A 94 -15.38 -5.87 6.64
CA PRO A 94 -16.14 -5.52 5.43
C PRO A 94 -15.38 -5.77 4.13
N GLY A 95 -14.06 -5.90 4.19
CA GLY A 95 -13.23 -6.25 3.04
C GLY A 95 -11.77 -6.41 3.38
N VAL A 96 -11.00 -6.85 2.38
CA VAL A 96 -9.55 -7.01 2.44
C VAL A 96 -8.91 -6.25 1.28
N LEU A 97 -7.78 -5.61 1.54
CA LEU A 97 -6.92 -5.01 0.52
C LEU A 97 -5.61 -5.79 0.47
N ILE A 98 -5.26 -6.29 -0.71
CA ILE A 98 -4.02 -7.04 -0.95
C ILE A 98 -3.18 -6.24 -1.93
N ASN A 99 -2.03 -5.75 -1.45
CA ASN A 99 -1.02 -5.13 -2.30
C ASN A 99 -0.07 -6.20 -2.85
N ILE A 100 0.03 -6.30 -4.17
CA ILE A 100 0.96 -7.20 -4.86
C ILE A 100 2.09 -6.34 -5.42
N GLU A 101 3.33 -6.65 -5.03
CA GLU A 101 4.50 -5.89 -5.47
C GLU A 101 5.54 -6.78 -6.15
N ASN A 102 6.24 -6.20 -7.13
CA ASN A 102 7.41 -6.77 -7.78
C ASN A 102 7.09 -8.08 -8.52
N ALA A 103 5.88 -8.21 -9.07
CA ALA A 103 5.42 -9.47 -9.66
C ALA A 103 6.26 -9.85 -10.89
N ALA A 104 6.54 -8.90 -11.78
CA ALA A 104 7.36 -9.15 -12.96
C ALA A 104 8.79 -9.60 -12.58
N PHE A 105 9.41 -8.95 -11.58
CA PHE A 105 10.74 -9.32 -11.09
C PHE A 105 10.75 -10.71 -10.46
N LEU A 106 9.77 -11.02 -9.60
CA LEU A 106 9.66 -12.34 -8.97
C LEU A 106 9.51 -13.45 -10.01
N ALA A 107 8.71 -13.23 -11.06
CA ALA A 107 8.55 -14.18 -12.16
C ALA A 107 9.84 -14.34 -12.97
N ALA A 108 10.39 -13.24 -13.51
CA ALA A 108 11.54 -13.29 -14.42
C ALA A 108 12.84 -13.74 -13.76
N ASN A 109 13.07 -13.34 -12.51
CA ASN A 109 14.38 -13.47 -11.86
C ASN A 109 14.41 -14.53 -10.76
N LYS A 110 13.25 -14.94 -10.24
CA LYS A 110 13.16 -15.87 -9.11
C LYS A 110 12.27 -17.09 -9.40
N ASP A 111 11.61 -17.15 -10.56
CA ASP A 111 10.65 -18.21 -10.90
C ASP A 111 9.54 -18.34 -9.83
N LEU A 112 9.08 -17.20 -9.31
CA LEU A 112 8.08 -17.10 -8.25
C LEU A 112 6.81 -16.40 -8.75
N ASP A 113 5.68 -17.13 -8.75
CA ASP A 113 4.37 -16.62 -9.18
C ASP A 113 3.55 -16.08 -8.01
N ILE A 114 3.83 -14.84 -7.61
CA ILE A 114 3.05 -14.17 -6.55
C ILE A 114 1.57 -13.96 -6.96
N VAL A 115 1.30 -13.69 -8.24
CA VAL A 115 -0.07 -13.45 -8.71
C VAL A 115 -0.89 -14.72 -8.64
N GLY A 116 -0.34 -15.85 -9.13
CA GLY A 116 -0.93 -17.17 -8.98
C GLY A 116 -1.17 -17.55 -7.53
N ALA A 117 -0.19 -17.31 -6.64
CA ALA A 117 -0.36 -17.57 -5.21
C ALA A 117 -1.51 -16.76 -4.59
N VAL A 118 -1.66 -15.48 -4.94
CA VAL A 118 -2.79 -14.65 -4.48
C VAL A 118 -4.13 -15.16 -5.03
N MET A 119 -4.20 -15.49 -6.33
CA MET A 119 -5.42 -16.03 -6.94
C MET A 119 -5.86 -17.34 -6.26
N ILE A 120 -4.92 -18.26 -6.03
CA ILE A 120 -5.20 -19.53 -5.34
C ILE A 120 -5.67 -19.29 -3.90
N ALA A 121 -4.98 -18.42 -3.16
CA ALA A 121 -5.34 -18.12 -1.77
C ALA A 121 -6.75 -17.51 -1.67
N LEU A 122 -7.10 -16.57 -2.55
CA LEU A 122 -8.42 -15.96 -2.62
C LEU A 122 -9.51 -16.98 -2.98
N SER A 123 -9.24 -17.88 -3.93
CA SER A 123 -10.20 -18.92 -4.34
C SER A 123 -10.40 -19.99 -3.26
N ASN A 124 -9.33 -20.42 -2.59
CA ASN A 124 -9.40 -21.30 -1.42
C ASN A 124 -10.18 -20.63 -0.28
N ALA A 125 -10.01 -19.32 -0.14
CA ALA A 125 -10.80 -18.49 0.76
C ALA A 125 -12.17 -18.12 0.18
N THR A 126 -12.66 -18.71 -0.91
CA THR A 126 -14.00 -18.47 -1.47
C THR A 126 -14.38 -16.99 -1.66
N LEU A 127 -13.40 -16.09 -1.72
CA LEU A 127 -13.61 -14.64 -1.83
C LEU A 127 -13.87 -14.25 -3.29
N ASP A 128 -13.52 -15.13 -4.23
CA ASP A 128 -13.79 -15.05 -5.67
C ASP A 128 -15.27 -15.30 -6.02
N LYS A 129 -16.04 -15.91 -5.10
CA LYS A 129 -17.42 -16.40 -5.33
C LYS A 129 -18.48 -15.66 -4.53
N GLN A 130 -18.08 -14.68 -3.72
CA GLN A 130 -18.97 -13.95 -2.81
C GLN A 130 -18.76 -12.44 -2.92
N SER A 131 -19.77 -11.66 -2.55
CA SER A 131 -19.76 -10.18 -2.64
C SER A 131 -20.05 -9.49 -1.30
N ILE A 132 -20.13 -10.25 -0.21
CA ILE A 132 -20.34 -9.76 1.16
C ILE A 132 -19.08 -9.03 1.66
N GLN A 133 -17.91 -9.65 1.51
CA GLN A 133 -16.63 -9.02 1.83
C GLN A 133 -15.99 -8.49 0.55
N LYS A 134 -15.71 -7.20 0.51
CA LYS A 134 -15.02 -6.58 -0.62
C LYS A 134 -13.59 -7.09 -0.73
N VAL A 135 -13.11 -7.30 -1.94
CA VAL A 135 -11.70 -7.59 -2.22
C VAL A 135 -11.15 -6.47 -3.08
N LEU A 136 -10.11 -5.81 -2.57
CA LEU A 136 -9.35 -4.79 -3.28
C LEU A 136 -7.99 -5.38 -3.64
N ILE A 137 -7.69 -5.45 -4.94
CA ILE A 137 -6.36 -5.85 -5.43
C ILE A 137 -5.61 -4.60 -5.82
N MET A 138 -4.50 -4.35 -5.14
CA MET A 138 -3.67 -3.18 -5.36
C MET A 138 -2.32 -3.57 -5.97
N SER A 139 -1.86 -2.82 -6.96
CA SER A 139 -0.52 -2.96 -7.54
C SER A 139 -0.13 -1.67 -8.27
N GLY A 140 1.17 -1.42 -8.41
CA GLY A 140 1.69 -0.38 -9.31
C GLY A 140 1.85 -0.84 -10.77
N GLU A 141 1.65 -2.14 -11.04
CA GLU A 141 1.86 -2.75 -12.36
C GLU A 141 0.51 -3.06 -13.01
N SER A 142 0.18 -2.45 -14.16
CA SER A 142 -1.10 -2.70 -14.85
C SER A 142 -1.28 -4.17 -15.22
N SER A 143 -0.20 -4.84 -15.65
CA SER A 143 -0.25 -6.25 -16.04
C SER A 143 -0.56 -7.20 -14.88
N VAL A 144 -0.37 -6.77 -13.63
CA VAL A 144 -0.86 -7.50 -12.43
C VAL A 144 -2.35 -7.31 -12.27
N LEU A 145 -2.84 -6.06 -12.33
CA LEU A 145 -4.27 -5.76 -12.19
C LEU A 145 -5.11 -6.44 -13.27
N ASP A 146 -4.59 -6.51 -14.50
CA ASP A 146 -5.22 -7.18 -15.64
C ASP A 146 -5.47 -8.67 -15.41
N LYS A 147 -4.72 -9.34 -14.53
CA LYS A 147 -4.95 -10.75 -14.18
C LYS A 147 -6.21 -10.95 -13.35
N PHE A 148 -6.75 -9.89 -12.75
CA PHE A 148 -7.95 -9.94 -11.92
C PHE A 148 -9.18 -9.34 -12.61
N LYS A 149 -9.07 -8.92 -13.89
CA LYS A 149 -10.16 -8.26 -14.62
C LYS A 149 -11.39 -9.13 -14.83
N ASP A 150 -11.21 -10.45 -14.92
CA ASP A 150 -12.28 -11.41 -15.18
C ASP A 150 -13.11 -11.74 -13.92
N ILE A 151 -12.74 -11.19 -12.75
CA ILE A 151 -13.47 -11.32 -11.49
C ILE A 151 -14.12 -9.97 -11.17
N PRO A 152 -15.38 -9.74 -11.57
CA PRO A 152 -16.02 -8.42 -11.47
C PRO A 152 -16.29 -7.96 -10.03
N THR A 153 -16.27 -8.88 -9.06
CA THR A 153 -16.43 -8.55 -7.63
C THR A 153 -15.18 -7.91 -7.03
N TYR A 154 -14.03 -7.97 -7.70
CA TYR A 154 -12.78 -7.39 -7.23
C TYR A 154 -12.60 -5.96 -7.73
N GLN A 155 -12.39 -5.04 -6.80
CA GLN A 155 -11.99 -3.68 -7.13
C GLN A 155 -10.48 -3.65 -7.39
N LYS A 156 -10.06 -3.20 -8.57
CA LYS A 156 -8.65 -3.06 -8.93
C LYS A 156 -8.17 -1.66 -8.58
N VAL A 157 -7.09 -1.55 -7.82
CA VAL A 157 -6.55 -0.29 -7.31
C VAL A 157 -5.14 -0.07 -7.87
N LEU A 158 -4.95 0.93 -8.72
CA LEU A 158 -3.63 1.30 -9.19
C LEU A 158 -2.90 2.11 -8.11
N HIS A 159 -1.78 1.61 -7.62
CA HIS A 159 -0.95 2.29 -6.64
C HIS A 159 0.07 3.20 -7.33
N ILE A 160 -0.18 4.50 -7.28
CA ILE A 160 0.74 5.52 -7.81
C ILE A 160 1.73 5.87 -6.70
N LYS A 161 2.84 5.12 -6.66
CA LYS A 161 3.88 5.27 -5.62
C LYS A 161 4.66 6.58 -5.73
N LYS A 162 4.82 7.05 -6.95
CA LYS A 162 5.57 8.28 -7.27
C LYS A 162 4.73 9.49 -6.86
N LYS A 163 5.37 10.49 -6.26
CA LYS A 163 4.73 11.80 -6.08
C LYS A 163 4.55 12.42 -7.47
N VAL A 164 3.30 12.55 -7.89
CA VAL A 164 2.89 13.28 -9.09
C VAL A 164 2.00 14.44 -8.70
N GLU A 165 1.85 15.42 -9.58
CA GLU A 165 1.03 16.59 -9.37
C GLU A 165 -0.08 16.72 -10.42
N PHE A 166 0.10 16.22 -11.64
CA PHE A 166 -0.92 16.37 -12.67
C PHE A 166 -1.13 15.11 -13.49
N VAL A 167 -2.30 14.97 -14.09
CA VAL A 167 -2.63 13.90 -15.03
C VAL A 167 -3.47 14.47 -16.16
N THR A 168 -3.28 13.98 -17.39
CA THR A 168 -4.14 14.36 -18.51
C THR A 168 -5.41 13.50 -18.54
N ASN A 169 -6.45 13.96 -19.25
CA ASN A 169 -7.66 13.16 -19.41
C ASN A 169 -7.39 11.83 -20.14
N GLU A 170 -6.47 11.84 -21.12
CA GLU A 170 -6.09 10.64 -21.87
C GLU A 170 -5.41 9.62 -20.96
N THR A 171 -4.49 10.06 -20.10
CA THR A 171 -3.85 9.16 -19.14
C THR A 171 -4.83 8.65 -18.07
N ALA A 172 -5.76 9.48 -17.59
CA ALA A 172 -6.81 9.02 -16.68
C ALA A 172 -7.73 7.97 -17.34
N LEU A 173 -8.11 8.16 -18.61
CA LEU A 173 -8.87 7.16 -19.36
C LEU A 173 -8.06 5.88 -19.61
N GLU A 174 -6.75 5.97 -19.76
CA GLU A 174 -5.87 4.81 -19.85
C GLU A 174 -5.85 4.02 -18.55
N ILE A 175 -5.75 4.69 -17.38
CA ILE A 175 -5.84 4.03 -16.07
C ILE A 175 -7.16 3.27 -15.94
N LYS A 176 -8.27 3.86 -16.40
CA LYS A 176 -9.60 3.23 -16.30
C LYS A 176 -9.70 1.88 -17.01
N LYS A 177 -8.84 1.62 -18.01
CA LYS A 177 -8.79 0.31 -18.69
C LYS A 177 -8.30 -0.82 -17.78
N HIS A 178 -7.51 -0.48 -16.76
CA HIS A 178 -6.81 -1.43 -15.90
C HIS A 178 -7.31 -1.41 -14.45
N ALA A 179 -7.83 -0.27 -13.98
CA ALA A 179 -8.18 -0.06 -12.58
C ALA A 179 -9.54 0.64 -12.38
N ASP A 180 -10.18 0.34 -11.26
CA ASP A 180 -11.43 0.94 -10.80
C ASP A 180 -11.18 2.11 -9.84
N ALA A 181 -10.02 2.11 -9.19
CA ALA A 181 -9.58 3.13 -8.27
C ALA A 181 -8.07 3.38 -8.38
N VAL A 182 -7.62 4.50 -7.84
CA VAL A 182 -6.20 4.79 -7.62
C VAL A 182 -5.92 4.98 -6.14
N PHE A 183 -4.71 4.62 -5.72
CA PHE A 183 -4.14 5.08 -4.46
C PHE A 183 -3.08 6.14 -4.75
N LEU A 184 -3.32 7.36 -4.27
CA LEU A 184 -2.43 8.51 -4.38
C LEU A 184 -1.78 8.82 -3.04
N HIS A 185 -0.50 9.17 -3.08
CA HIS A 185 0.14 9.74 -1.91
C HIS A 185 -0.56 11.08 -1.53
N LYS A 186 -0.82 11.33 -0.25
CA LYS A 186 -1.52 12.53 0.24
C LYS A 186 -0.83 13.82 -0.20
N HIS A 187 0.51 13.79 -0.34
CA HIS A 187 1.28 14.94 -0.80
C HIS A 187 1.20 15.18 -2.32
N SER A 188 0.58 14.29 -3.08
CA SER A 188 0.27 14.49 -4.50
C SER A 188 -1.00 15.31 -4.73
N LEU A 189 -1.79 15.56 -3.68
CA LEU A 189 -3.05 16.29 -3.79
C LEU A 189 -2.87 17.82 -3.74
N TYR A 190 -1.66 18.25 -3.39
CA TYR A 190 -1.31 19.65 -3.23
C TYR A 190 0.08 19.90 -3.79
N THR A 191 0.24 20.99 -4.52
CA THR A 191 1.56 21.56 -4.81
C THR A 191 2.11 22.25 -3.56
N GLN A 192 3.43 22.37 -3.44
CA GLN A 192 4.09 22.95 -2.27
C GLN A 192 4.70 24.31 -2.55
N PHE A 193 4.66 25.19 -1.55
CA PHE A 193 5.39 26.46 -1.57
C PHE A 193 6.82 26.25 -1.05
N ARG A 194 7.83 26.46 -1.91
CA ARG A 194 9.28 26.35 -1.62
C ARG A 194 9.75 25.04 -0.98
N GLY A 195 8.91 24.00 -0.90
CA GLY A 195 9.21 22.78 -0.14
C GLY A 195 9.24 22.98 1.39
N GLU A 196 8.66 24.07 1.89
CA GLU A 196 8.73 24.48 3.32
C GLU A 196 7.63 23.86 4.19
N GLY A 197 6.94 22.83 3.68
CA GLY A 197 5.85 22.17 4.42
C GLY A 197 4.51 22.92 4.38
N PHE A 198 4.35 23.84 3.43
CA PHE A 198 3.10 24.55 3.17
C PHE A 198 2.49 24.17 1.82
N THR A 199 1.17 24.06 1.76
CA THR A 199 0.42 23.84 0.52
C THR A 199 0.25 25.13 -0.26
N LEU A 200 0.27 25.04 -1.59
CA LEU A 200 0.14 26.20 -2.48
C LEU A 200 -1.14 26.15 -3.32
N ASN A 201 -1.33 25.09 -4.10
CA ASN A 201 -2.52 24.89 -4.94
C ASN A 201 -2.97 23.43 -4.89
N LEU A 202 -4.26 23.19 -5.16
CA LEU A 202 -4.76 21.86 -5.48
C LEU A 202 -4.16 21.35 -6.79
N THR A 203 -3.98 20.03 -6.85
CA THR A 203 -3.67 19.33 -8.08
C THR A 203 -4.92 18.94 -8.85
N ASN A 204 -4.80 18.57 -10.13
CA ASN A 204 -5.94 18.13 -10.94
C ASN A 204 -6.24 16.62 -10.82
N LEU A 205 -5.50 15.90 -9.97
CA LEU A 205 -5.54 14.43 -9.93
C LEU A 205 -6.94 13.93 -9.58
N ILE A 206 -7.55 14.39 -8.49
CA ILE A 206 -8.87 13.91 -8.06
C ILE A 206 -9.92 14.20 -9.13
N GLU A 207 -9.97 15.43 -9.61
CA GLU A 207 -10.93 15.87 -10.63
C GLU A 207 -10.83 15.02 -11.91
N CYS A 208 -9.62 14.79 -12.42
CA CYS A 208 -9.40 13.99 -13.62
C CYS A 208 -9.73 12.51 -13.40
N MET A 209 -9.42 11.93 -12.24
CA MET A 209 -9.78 10.55 -11.91
C MET A 209 -11.30 10.38 -11.83
N HIS A 210 -11.99 11.29 -11.14
CA HIS A 210 -13.46 11.27 -11.07
C HIS A 210 -14.11 11.44 -12.43
N ARG A 211 -13.60 12.33 -13.30
CA ARG A 211 -14.07 12.47 -14.69
C ARG A 211 -13.95 11.18 -15.49
N ALA A 212 -12.91 10.39 -15.23
CA ALA A 212 -12.71 9.07 -15.83
C ALA A 212 -13.46 7.93 -15.10
N ASN A 213 -14.31 8.25 -14.12
CA ASN A 213 -15.04 7.28 -13.28
C ASN A 213 -14.10 6.33 -12.50
N ILE A 214 -13.04 6.90 -11.91
CA ILE A 214 -12.06 6.21 -11.07
C ILE A 214 -12.17 6.77 -9.64
N SER A 215 -12.33 5.89 -8.65
CA SER A 215 -12.31 6.31 -7.24
C SER A 215 -10.90 6.64 -6.76
N VAL A 216 -10.76 7.58 -5.82
CA VAL A 216 -9.47 7.99 -5.27
C VAL A 216 -9.36 7.60 -3.80
N TYR A 217 -8.42 6.72 -3.51
CA TYR A 217 -7.90 6.51 -2.16
C TYR A 217 -6.71 7.45 -1.92
N ALA A 218 -6.72 8.19 -0.82
CA ALA A 218 -5.64 9.10 -0.44
C ALA A 218 -4.96 8.62 0.85
N GLY A 219 -3.64 8.81 0.95
CA GLY A 219 -2.86 8.36 2.09
C GLY A 219 -1.38 8.24 1.76
N THR A 220 -0.56 7.47 2.45
CA THR A 220 -0.84 6.90 3.75
C THR A 220 -0.91 8.03 4.77
N VAL A 221 -2.03 8.14 5.48
CA VAL A 221 -2.18 9.09 6.59
C VAL A 221 -1.51 8.52 7.83
N VAL A 222 -0.66 9.34 8.45
CA VAL A 222 0.03 9.06 9.71
C VAL A 222 -0.28 10.18 10.71
N ASN A 223 -0.21 9.88 12.01
CA ASN A 223 -0.43 10.89 13.06
C ASN A 223 0.83 11.73 13.35
N GLU A 224 2.01 11.27 12.91
CA GLU A 224 3.26 11.99 13.10
C GLU A 224 3.21 13.36 12.39
N PHE A 225 3.29 14.42 13.19
CA PHE A 225 3.16 15.81 12.75
C PHE A 225 4.15 16.21 11.64
N GLN A 226 5.29 15.53 11.54
CA GLN A 226 6.34 15.80 10.54
C GLN A 226 5.89 15.52 9.10
N ASP A 227 4.86 14.70 8.92
CA ASP A 227 4.34 14.29 7.61
C ASP A 227 3.07 15.05 7.20
N ILE A 228 2.66 16.00 8.04
CA ILE A 228 1.44 16.78 7.89
C ILE A 228 1.85 18.22 7.61
N TYR A 229 1.38 18.77 6.48
CA TYR A 229 1.63 20.17 6.16
C TYR A 229 1.15 21.10 7.27
N MET A 230 1.87 22.20 7.46
CA MET A 230 1.59 23.16 8.53
C MET A 230 0.22 23.82 8.37
N ASP A 231 -0.31 23.89 7.14
CA ASP A 231 -1.66 24.35 6.83
C ASP A 231 -2.73 23.60 7.64
N PHE A 232 -2.50 22.32 7.93
CA PHE A 232 -3.43 21.49 8.69
C PHE A 232 -3.16 21.54 10.20
N ASN A 233 -2.46 22.56 10.69
CA ASN A 233 -2.00 22.71 12.08
C ASN A 233 -1.21 21.51 12.60
N SER A 234 -0.61 20.75 11.68
CA SER A 234 -0.03 19.42 11.91
C SER A 234 -0.97 18.46 12.66
N ASP A 235 -2.28 18.61 12.48
CA ASP A 235 -3.32 17.81 13.09
C ASP A 235 -3.89 16.78 12.08
N PRO A 236 -3.94 15.48 12.44
CA PRO A 236 -4.38 14.45 11.52
C PRO A 236 -5.90 14.49 11.24
N TYR A 237 -6.73 15.04 12.10
CA TYR A 237 -8.17 15.22 11.82
C TYR A 237 -8.36 16.28 10.74
N THR A 238 -7.64 17.39 10.84
CA THR A 238 -7.67 18.46 9.83
C THR A 238 -7.19 17.95 8.47
N LEU A 239 -6.13 17.15 8.44
CA LEU A 239 -5.68 16.48 7.22
C LEU A 239 -6.76 15.55 6.66
N ILE A 240 -7.29 14.61 7.45
CA ILE A 240 -8.31 13.66 6.99
C ILE A 240 -9.55 14.40 6.47
N HIS A 241 -9.99 15.44 7.18
CA HIS A 241 -11.09 16.29 6.78
C HIS A 241 -10.88 16.88 5.39
N ASN A 242 -9.73 17.51 5.17
CA ASN A 242 -9.44 18.17 3.90
C ASN A 242 -9.24 17.18 2.76
N LEU A 243 -8.64 16.00 3.01
CA LEU A 243 -8.58 14.94 2.00
C LEU A 243 -9.97 14.53 1.50
N ILE A 244 -10.93 14.37 2.41
CA ILE A 244 -12.32 14.00 2.08
C ILE A 244 -13.06 15.18 1.43
N TYR A 245 -12.92 16.39 1.98
CA TYR A 245 -13.54 17.60 1.45
C TYR A 245 -13.14 17.85 -0.01
N TYR A 246 -11.87 17.62 -0.37
CA TYR A 246 -11.38 17.74 -1.74
C TYR A 246 -11.65 16.51 -2.62
N GLY A 247 -12.41 15.52 -2.14
CA GLY A 247 -12.96 14.45 -2.96
C GLY A 247 -12.24 13.11 -2.88
N ALA A 248 -11.41 12.85 -1.87
CA ALA A 248 -10.95 11.48 -1.64
C ALA A 248 -12.15 10.57 -1.26
N ASP A 249 -12.34 9.48 -2.01
CA ASP A 249 -13.39 8.48 -1.79
C ASP A 249 -13.06 7.55 -0.61
N GLY A 250 -11.79 7.47 -0.23
CA GLY A 250 -11.36 6.72 0.94
C GLY A 250 -9.95 7.08 1.40
N ILE A 251 -9.63 6.70 2.64
CA ILE A 251 -8.35 7.02 3.28
C ILE A 251 -7.61 5.72 3.60
N ILE A 252 -6.33 5.66 3.22
CA ILE A 252 -5.40 4.63 3.67
C ILE A 252 -4.57 5.23 4.82
N THR A 253 -4.53 4.56 5.98
CA THR A 253 -3.88 5.08 7.17
C THR A 253 -3.17 4.00 7.99
N GLN A 254 -2.08 4.38 8.65
CA GLN A 254 -1.43 3.57 9.70
C GLN A 254 -2.10 3.75 11.08
N TYR A 255 -3.04 4.69 11.23
CA TYR A 255 -3.73 5.01 12.48
C TYR A 255 -5.25 4.86 12.33
N PRO A 256 -5.76 3.63 12.20
CA PRO A 256 -7.19 3.39 11.98
C PRO A 256 -8.08 3.94 13.10
N SER A 257 -7.56 4.02 14.34
CA SER A 257 -8.31 4.61 15.46
C SER A 257 -8.56 6.11 15.27
N THR A 258 -7.60 6.85 14.71
CA THR A 258 -7.77 8.28 14.40
C THR A 258 -8.84 8.47 13.34
N ALA A 259 -8.73 7.75 12.21
CA ALA A 259 -9.69 7.85 11.13
C ALA A 259 -11.10 7.44 11.58
N ASN A 260 -11.24 6.38 12.38
CA ASN A 260 -12.52 5.95 12.93
C ASN A 260 -13.10 6.93 13.97
N ALA A 261 -12.25 7.65 14.71
CA ALA A 261 -12.73 8.71 15.60
C ALA A 261 -13.21 9.93 14.79
N TYR A 262 -12.48 10.30 13.73
CA TYR A 262 -12.89 11.36 12.80
C TYR A 262 -14.27 11.08 12.19
N THR A 263 -14.48 9.88 11.61
CA THR A 263 -15.74 9.56 10.90
C THR A 263 -16.97 9.46 11.81
N ARG A 264 -16.77 9.34 13.13
CA ARG A 264 -17.85 9.28 14.13
C ARG A 264 -18.07 10.61 14.86
N ASN A 265 -17.32 11.65 14.50
CA ASN A 265 -17.40 12.95 15.15
C ASN A 265 -18.69 13.68 14.73
N LEU A 266 -19.38 14.32 15.68
CA LEU A 266 -20.55 15.16 15.43
C LEU A 266 -20.22 16.44 14.64
N CYS A 267 -18.96 16.87 14.66
CA CYS A 267 -18.44 18.01 13.88
C CYS A 267 -18.36 17.71 12.37
N THR A 268 -18.51 16.45 11.95
CA THR A 268 -18.58 16.07 10.53
C THR A 268 -20.04 15.84 10.15
N GLY A 269 -20.63 16.75 9.36
CA GLY A 269 -21.97 16.56 8.76
C GLY A 269 -23.13 17.37 9.37
N ASN A 270 -22.92 18.14 10.44
CA ASN A 270 -23.91 19.10 10.94
C ASN A 270 -23.47 20.55 10.63
N GLN A 271 -24.21 21.24 9.75
CA GLN A 271 -23.90 22.61 9.33
C GLN A 271 -24.02 23.64 10.47
N GLU A 272 -24.75 23.33 11.55
CA GLU A 272 -24.96 24.25 12.67
C GLU A 272 -24.00 24.02 13.86
N SER A 273 -23.09 23.04 13.76
CA SER A 273 -22.10 22.73 14.81
C SER A 273 -20.73 23.35 14.54
N TYR A 274 -19.89 23.45 15.57
CA TYR A 274 -18.46 23.74 15.40
C TYR A 274 -17.86 22.69 14.45
N ARG A 275 -17.39 23.12 13.27
CA ARG A 275 -16.88 22.24 12.21
C ARG A 275 -15.36 22.28 12.12
N ILE A 276 -14.76 21.18 11.68
CA ILE A 276 -13.36 21.21 11.23
C ILE A 276 -13.33 22.10 9.97
N PRO A 277 -12.44 23.12 9.91
CA PRO A 277 -12.43 24.05 8.79
C PRO A 277 -11.95 23.37 7.51
N ASP A 278 -12.57 23.77 6.40
CA ASP A 278 -12.04 23.52 5.07
C ASP A 278 -10.90 24.52 4.85
N ILE A 279 -9.72 24.03 4.53
CA ILE A 279 -8.49 24.82 4.43
C ILE A 279 -8.09 24.88 2.97
N ASN A 280 -8.14 26.07 2.38
CA ASN A 280 -7.71 26.24 0.99
C ASN A 280 -6.19 26.28 0.92
N PRO A 281 -5.59 25.48 0.01
CA PRO A 281 -4.17 25.61 -0.28
C PRO A 281 -3.80 27.05 -0.64
N GLY A 282 -2.67 27.53 -0.11
CA GLY A 282 -2.17 28.88 -0.35
C GLY A 282 -2.72 29.96 0.60
N ASP A 283 -3.77 29.70 1.39
CA ASP A 283 -4.32 30.68 2.33
C ASP A 283 -3.24 31.09 3.35
N VAL A 284 -2.60 30.12 4.02
CA VAL A 284 -1.55 30.40 5.02
C VAL A 284 -0.40 31.20 4.43
N ILE A 285 0.03 30.87 3.21
CA ILE A 285 1.08 31.59 2.48
C ILE A 285 0.70 33.04 2.25
N THR A 286 -0.52 33.29 1.78
CA THR A 286 -1.02 34.63 1.47
C THR A 286 -1.13 35.52 2.72
N TYR A 287 -1.43 34.93 3.88
CA TYR A 287 -1.55 35.68 5.14
C TYR A 287 -0.23 35.82 5.91
N ALA A 288 0.65 34.82 5.86
CA ALA A 288 1.82 34.74 6.73
C ALA A 288 3.11 35.28 6.09
N LEU A 289 3.19 35.35 4.76
CA LEU A 289 4.41 35.74 4.03
C LEU A 289 4.29 37.11 3.36
N ASP A 290 5.44 37.73 3.06
CA ASP A 290 5.49 38.99 2.30
C ASP A 290 4.90 38.77 0.89
N PRO A 291 3.89 39.57 0.47
CA PRO A 291 3.29 39.46 -0.86
C PRO A 291 4.31 39.46 -2.01
N LYS A 292 5.43 40.18 -1.87
CA LYS A 292 6.49 40.19 -2.88
C LYS A 292 7.18 38.84 -3.02
N GLU A 293 7.43 38.16 -1.89
CA GLU A 293 8.04 36.81 -1.92
C GLU A 293 7.11 35.80 -2.62
N VAL A 294 5.80 35.93 -2.40
CA VAL A 294 4.80 35.05 -3.01
C VAL A 294 4.71 35.30 -4.52
N GLU A 295 4.70 36.56 -4.95
CA GLU A 295 4.64 36.94 -6.37
C GLU A 295 5.91 36.54 -7.15
N GLU A 296 7.08 36.64 -6.52
CA GLU A 296 8.35 36.28 -7.14
C GLU A 296 8.59 34.76 -7.24
N TYR A 297 7.89 33.96 -6.42
CA TYR A 297 8.05 32.51 -6.42
C TYR A 297 7.56 31.89 -7.73
N LYS A 298 8.47 31.19 -8.41
CA LYS A 298 8.18 30.41 -9.61
C LYS A 298 8.27 28.93 -9.26
N PRO A 299 7.13 28.21 -9.16
CA PRO A 299 7.16 26.79 -8.84
C PRO A 299 7.92 26.02 -9.93
N PRO A 300 8.57 24.89 -9.57
CA PRO A 300 9.17 24.01 -10.57
C PRO A 300 8.10 23.48 -11.54
N PRO A 301 8.51 22.99 -12.73
CA PRO A 301 7.59 22.34 -13.64
C PRO A 301 6.84 21.20 -12.93
N PRO A 302 5.50 21.12 -13.09
CA PRO A 302 4.72 20.09 -12.43
C PRO A 302 5.10 18.70 -12.93
N GLU A 303 5.03 17.73 -12.02
CA GLU A 303 5.29 16.34 -12.34
C GLU A 303 4.01 15.65 -12.83
N TYR A 304 4.01 15.17 -14.07
CA TYR A 304 2.86 14.49 -14.64
C TYR A 304 2.92 12.98 -14.41
N LEU A 305 1.77 12.38 -14.12
CA LEU A 305 1.56 10.95 -14.26
C LEU A 305 1.38 10.64 -15.74
N GLU A 306 2.21 9.75 -16.25
CA GLU A 306 2.20 9.32 -17.64
C GLU A 306 1.86 7.82 -17.76
N THR A 307 1.41 7.41 -18.94
CA THR A 307 1.08 6.01 -19.23
C THR A 307 2.24 5.04 -18.93
N LYS A 308 3.49 5.44 -19.21
CA LYS A 308 4.69 4.64 -18.95
C LYS A 308 4.93 4.34 -17.45
N ASP A 309 4.33 5.11 -16.56
CA ASP A 309 4.56 4.99 -15.11
C ASP A 309 3.80 3.80 -14.50
N PHE A 310 2.77 3.28 -15.20
CA PHE A 310 1.95 2.16 -14.72
C PHE A 310 1.69 1.08 -15.77
N VAL A 311 1.74 1.39 -17.07
CA VAL A 311 1.54 0.39 -18.12
C VAL A 311 2.79 -0.48 -18.22
N THR A 312 2.65 -1.73 -17.79
CA THR A 312 3.71 -2.72 -17.77
C THR A 312 3.50 -3.79 -18.85
N PRO A 313 4.58 -4.40 -19.37
CA PRO A 313 4.47 -5.52 -20.28
C PRO A 313 3.77 -6.72 -19.61
N PRO A 314 3.27 -7.68 -20.40
CA PRO A 314 2.70 -8.91 -19.87
C PRO A 314 3.66 -9.60 -18.90
N LEU A 315 3.11 -10.14 -17.81
CA LEU A 315 3.91 -10.86 -16.81
C LEU A 315 4.62 -12.06 -17.45
N PRO A 316 5.92 -12.26 -17.14
CA PRO A 316 6.65 -13.45 -17.58
C PRO A 316 5.96 -14.74 -17.13
N PRO A 317 6.04 -15.83 -17.92
CA PRO A 317 5.56 -17.13 -17.48
C PRO A 317 6.45 -17.65 -16.34
N VAL A 318 5.83 -18.34 -15.38
CA VAL A 318 6.50 -19.05 -14.28
C VAL A 318 6.24 -20.53 -14.45
N ALA A 319 7.24 -21.39 -14.20
CA ALA A 319 7.02 -22.83 -14.25
C ALA A 319 6.02 -23.24 -13.16
N ALA A 320 5.06 -24.10 -13.49
CA ALA A 320 4.13 -24.61 -12.49
C ALA A 320 4.91 -25.34 -11.39
N ILE A 321 4.80 -24.87 -10.14
CA ILE A 321 5.35 -25.59 -8.99
C ILE A 321 4.69 -26.96 -8.96
N ALA A 322 5.46 -28.01 -9.25
CA ALA A 322 5.00 -29.38 -9.08
C ALA A 322 4.54 -29.51 -7.63
N LYS A 323 3.24 -29.72 -7.41
CA LYS A 323 2.73 -30.16 -6.11
C LYS A 323 3.59 -31.35 -5.72
N LYS A 324 4.43 -31.23 -4.69
CA LYS A 324 5.00 -32.41 -4.04
C LYS A 324 3.80 -33.21 -3.57
N ASN A 325 3.48 -34.27 -4.31
CA ASN A 325 2.52 -35.26 -3.88
C ASN A 325 3.05 -35.82 -2.56
N ASP A 326 2.32 -35.51 -1.49
CA ASP A 326 2.45 -36.17 -0.21
C ASP A 326 1.94 -37.61 -0.40
N HIS A 327 2.79 -38.49 -0.93
CA HIS A 327 2.56 -39.93 -1.00
C HIS A 327 3.83 -40.63 -0.55
N GLY A 328 3.84 -41.06 0.72
CA GLY A 328 4.96 -41.83 1.25
C GLY A 328 4.88 -42.14 2.74
N GLY A 329 3.70 -42.46 3.28
CA GLY A 329 3.54 -42.89 4.66
C GLY A 329 2.49 -43.99 4.78
N SER A 330 2.81 -45.17 4.24
CA SER A 330 2.04 -46.40 4.51
C SER A 330 2.05 -46.65 6.02
N ALA A 331 0.92 -46.40 6.67
CA ALA A 331 0.66 -46.84 8.02
C ALA A 331 0.49 -48.36 8.01
N SER A 332 1.57 -49.08 8.33
CA SER A 332 1.51 -50.46 8.75
C SER A 332 0.80 -50.55 10.11
N ASN A 333 -0.45 -51.00 10.09
CA ASN A 333 -1.14 -51.50 11.27
C ASN A 333 -0.32 -52.62 11.92
N SER A 334 0.23 -52.38 13.12
CA SER A 334 0.67 -53.44 14.02
C SER A 334 -0.21 -53.41 15.26
N ILE A 335 -1.11 -54.38 15.30
CA ILE A 335 -1.89 -54.78 16.47
C ILE A 335 -0.91 -55.31 17.50
N PHE A 336 -0.78 -54.65 18.66
CA PHE A 336 -0.19 -55.25 19.84
C PHE A 336 -1.31 -55.60 20.82
N SER A 337 -1.45 -56.90 21.05
CA SER A 337 -2.30 -57.50 22.08
C SER A 337 -1.37 -58.08 23.15
N LEU A 338 -1.73 -57.85 24.42
CA LEU A 338 -1.36 -58.60 25.63
C LEU A 338 0.13 -58.65 26.04
N LEU A 339 0.49 -57.87 27.05
CA LEU A 339 0.60 -58.32 28.45
C LEU A 339 0.73 -57.13 29.41
#